data_AF-A0A0V7Z202-F1
#
_entry.id   AF-A0A0V7Z202-F1
#
_cell.length_a   1.000
_cell.length_b   1.000
_cell.length_c   1.000
_cell.angle_alpha   90.00
_cell.angle_beta   90.00
_cell.angle_gamma   90.00
#
_symmetry.space_group_name_H-M   'P 1'
#
loop_
_entity.id
_entity.type
_entity.pdbx_description
1 polymer ?
#
loop_
_entity_poly.entity_id
_entity_poly.type
_entity_poly.pdbx_seq_one_letter_code
_entity_poly.pdbx_strand_id
1 'polypeptide(L)'
;MDRIFPMTRDAGLDRLSAFLAEAGADYAATRNTDRGAQARPTTSALSPYLRRQVITEAEVVAAADSAFGDGGAEKFVSEVFWRTYFKGHLETHPAAWTDFLALAAADHARLSAEPGLRRTYERAVEGRTGIDGFDDWVRELVETGWLHNHARMWFASIWIFTLRLPWALGADFFLRHLVDGDPASNTLSWRWVAGLHTRGKHYVARAENIRRTTEGRFDPAGLDEYPDSLDEANPPREVALPRADAAPAGAVALLLHRDDLHPESLPLGDARVVRVGGLVAHAPDASDKVRAADAAAMADALARAAAHFGCPAGPVAPDWSDAHPVVTAWAPIGPSADALPDACLRVRRPWDEVAWPLATRGYTRVKKAIPQLRPQ
;
A
#
# COMPACT_ATOMS: atom_id res chain seq x y z
N MET A 1 -3.18 23.07 -6.97
CA MET A 1 -1.77 22.69 -6.73
C MET A 1 -1.67 21.21 -7.02
N ASP A 2 -0.87 20.82 -8.01
CA ASP A 2 -0.67 19.40 -8.31
C ASP A 2 -0.18 18.68 -7.04
N ARG A 3 -0.87 17.58 -6.72
CA ARG A 3 -0.55 16.75 -5.55
C ARG A 3 0.74 15.98 -5.86
N ILE A 4 1.87 16.63 -5.63
CA ILE A 4 3.21 16.06 -5.81
C ILE A 4 3.68 15.46 -4.48
N PHE A 5 4.26 14.27 -4.55
CA PHE A 5 4.89 13.63 -3.39
C PHE A 5 6.40 13.54 -3.64
N PRO A 6 7.20 14.51 -3.19
CA PRO A 6 8.66 14.40 -3.23
C PRO A 6 9.07 13.17 -2.42
N MET A 7 9.69 12.17 -3.04
CA MET A 7 9.99 10.89 -2.41
C MET A 7 11.30 10.93 -1.62
N THR A 8 11.37 11.79 -0.61
CA THR A 8 12.50 11.86 0.34
C THR A 8 12.03 11.64 1.76
N ARG A 9 12.96 11.25 2.64
CA ARG A 9 12.67 11.11 4.07
C ARG A 9 12.20 12.41 4.70
N ASP A 10 12.90 13.51 4.41
CA ASP A 10 12.56 14.83 4.94
C ASP A 10 11.15 15.26 4.51
N ALA A 11 10.77 15.05 3.24
CA ALA A 11 9.42 15.37 2.77
C ALA A 11 8.34 14.53 3.47
N GLY A 12 8.64 13.26 3.80
CA GLY A 12 7.75 12.40 4.59
C GLY A 12 7.57 12.91 6.03
N LEU A 13 8.66 13.33 6.67
CA LEU A 13 8.65 13.88 8.03
C LEU A 13 7.96 15.25 8.08
N ASP A 14 8.22 16.13 7.12
CA ASP A 14 7.54 17.43 6.99
C ASP A 14 6.03 17.25 6.81
N ARG A 15 5.64 16.28 5.96
CA ARG A 15 4.23 15.94 5.75
C ARG A 15 3.57 15.42 7.03
N LEU A 16 4.26 14.58 7.80
CA LEU A 16 3.79 14.07 9.07
C LEU A 16 3.63 15.21 10.08
N SER A 17 4.65 16.06 10.23
CA SER A 17 4.63 17.22 11.13
C SER A 17 3.47 18.17 10.81
N ALA A 18 3.30 18.53 9.54
CA ALA A 18 2.20 19.39 9.10
C ALA A 18 0.83 18.77 9.36
N PHE A 19 0.67 17.45 9.14
CA PHE A 19 -0.58 16.76 9.45
C PHE A 19 -0.88 16.78 10.96
N LEU A 20 0.11 16.50 11.81
CA LEU A 20 -0.07 16.48 13.26
C LEU A 20 -0.35 17.86 13.86
N ALA A 21 0.21 18.93 13.28
CA ALA A 21 0.01 20.30 13.76
C ALA A 21 -1.38 20.88 13.41
N GLU A 22 -1.99 20.44 12.30
CA GLU A 22 -3.26 20.98 11.79
C GLU A 22 -4.39 19.95 11.90
N ALA A 23 -4.50 19.07 10.90
CA ALA A 23 -5.68 18.24 10.68
C ALA A 23 -5.76 16.99 11.54
N GLY A 24 -4.67 16.60 12.21
CA GLY A 24 -4.59 15.34 12.95
C GLY A 24 -5.54 15.29 14.15
N ALA A 25 -5.79 16.42 14.81
CA ALA A 25 -6.72 16.49 15.96
C ALA A 25 -8.17 16.16 15.54
N ASP A 26 -8.59 16.63 14.36
CA ASP A 26 -9.93 16.40 13.81
C ASP A 26 -10.01 15.16 12.90
N TYR A 27 -8.96 14.33 12.87
CA TYR A 27 -8.85 13.22 11.93
C TYR A 27 -10.06 12.28 12.02
N ALA A 28 -10.51 11.96 13.23
CA ALA A 28 -11.65 11.05 13.43
C ALA A 28 -12.95 11.59 12.80
N ALA A 29 -13.17 12.90 12.84
CA ALA A 29 -14.36 13.55 12.30
C ALA A 29 -14.28 13.75 10.78
N THR A 30 -13.09 14.01 10.24
CA THR A 30 -12.91 14.50 8.86
C THR A 30 -12.41 13.45 7.87
N ARG A 31 -11.78 12.35 8.32
CA ARG A 31 -11.11 11.35 7.46
C ARG A 31 -11.96 10.65 6.38
N ASN A 32 -13.29 10.84 6.41
CA ASN A 32 -14.22 10.25 5.44
C ASN A 32 -14.57 11.23 4.32
N THR A 33 -14.21 12.50 4.45
CA THR A 33 -14.64 13.57 3.54
C THR A 33 -13.61 13.78 2.44
N ASP A 34 -14.02 13.63 1.18
CA ASP A 34 -13.19 13.85 0.00
C ASP A 34 -13.52 15.20 -0.67
N ARG A 35 -12.64 16.19 -0.46
CA ARG A 35 -12.74 17.54 -1.03
C ARG A 35 -12.10 17.68 -2.43
N GLY A 36 -11.61 16.57 -3.00
CA GLY A 36 -11.00 16.52 -4.33
C GLY A 36 -9.51 16.88 -4.40
N ALA A 37 -8.95 16.69 -5.59
CA ALA A 37 -7.52 16.85 -5.86
C ALA A 37 -6.92 18.22 -5.48
N GLN A 38 -7.70 19.29 -5.67
CA GLN A 38 -7.23 20.67 -5.48
C GLN A 38 -7.30 21.13 -4.02
N ALA A 39 -8.02 20.42 -3.15
CA ALA A 39 -8.11 20.71 -1.73
C ALA A 39 -6.99 20.00 -0.94
N ARG A 40 -6.67 20.56 0.23
CA ARG A 40 -5.84 19.83 1.21
C ARG A 40 -6.58 18.56 1.62
N PRO A 41 -5.93 17.38 1.58
CA PRO A 41 -6.55 16.14 2.04
C PRO A 41 -6.97 16.23 3.51
N THR A 42 -8.11 15.65 3.83
CA THR A 42 -8.60 15.45 5.21
C THR A 42 -7.88 14.29 5.93
N THR A 43 -6.97 13.62 5.22
CA THR A 43 -6.11 12.55 5.74
C THR A 43 -4.65 12.99 5.70
N SER A 44 -3.78 12.24 6.37
CA SER A 44 -2.34 12.55 6.40
C SER A 44 -1.68 12.54 5.02
N ALA A 45 -2.22 11.77 4.06
CA ALA A 45 -1.58 11.48 2.77
C ALA A 45 -0.13 10.99 2.92
N LEU A 46 0.15 10.22 3.98
CA LEU A 46 1.46 9.61 4.23
C LEU A 46 1.65 8.27 3.51
N SER A 47 0.61 7.72 2.88
CA SER A 47 0.65 6.41 2.24
C SER A 47 1.75 6.25 1.19
N PRO A 48 2.14 7.25 0.37
CA PRO A 48 3.28 7.14 -0.54
C PRO A 48 4.63 6.89 0.14
N TYR A 49 4.83 7.50 1.32
CA TYR A 49 6.05 7.39 2.11
C TYR A 49 6.07 6.08 2.91
N LEU A 50 4.94 5.74 3.55
CA LEU A 50 4.76 4.50 4.31
C LEU A 50 4.81 3.25 3.41
N ARG A 51 4.30 3.32 2.17
CA ARG A 51 4.41 2.22 1.18
C ARG A 51 5.86 1.76 1.04
N ARG A 52 6.80 2.70 1.05
CA ARG A 52 8.23 2.44 0.84
C ARG A 52 9.06 2.39 2.12
N GLN A 53 8.40 2.56 3.27
CA GLN A 53 9.04 2.81 4.56
C GLN A 53 10.16 3.86 4.49
N VAL A 54 9.96 4.95 3.75
CA VAL A 54 10.86 6.11 3.81
C VAL A 54 10.76 6.80 5.19
N ILE A 55 9.57 6.72 5.77
CA ILE A 55 9.28 6.83 7.20
C ILE A 55 8.59 5.54 7.64
N THR A 56 8.78 5.13 8.89
CA THR A 56 8.23 3.88 9.42
C THR A 56 6.90 4.09 10.15
N GLU A 57 6.13 3.01 10.28
CA GLU A 57 4.89 2.97 11.05
C GLU A 57 5.15 3.32 12.52
N ALA A 58 6.26 2.82 13.08
CA ALA A 58 6.66 3.11 14.45
C ALA A 58 6.92 4.61 14.66
N GLU A 59 7.63 5.26 13.73
CA GLU A 59 7.86 6.73 13.78
C GLU A 59 6.55 7.52 13.70
N VAL A 60 5.64 7.12 12.79
CA VAL A 60 4.35 7.80 12.62
C VAL A 60 3.47 7.65 13.86
N VAL A 61 3.42 6.46 14.46
CA VAL A 61 2.63 6.23 15.68
C VAL A 61 3.22 6.95 16.88
N ALA A 62 4.53 6.87 17.08
CA ALA A 62 5.20 7.58 18.18
C ALA A 62 5.02 9.11 18.07
N ALA A 63 5.13 9.67 16.87
CA ALA A 63 4.90 11.09 16.65
C ALA A 63 3.45 11.49 16.93
N ALA A 64 2.47 10.68 16.51
CA ALA A 64 1.06 10.95 16.76
C ALA A 64 0.70 10.88 18.24
N ASP A 65 1.23 9.88 18.96
CA ASP A 65 1.03 9.72 20.40
C ASP A 65 1.70 10.88 21.17
N SER A 66 2.89 11.30 20.75
CA SER A 66 3.55 12.48 21.33
C SER A 66 2.78 13.78 21.07
N ALA A 67 2.12 13.92 19.92
CA ALA A 67 1.40 15.14 19.55
C ALA A 67 0.03 15.27 20.24
N PHE A 68 -0.69 14.15 20.41
CA PHE A 68 -2.07 14.16 20.89
C PHE A 68 -2.27 13.55 22.29
N GLY A 69 -1.20 12.99 22.88
CA GLY A 69 -1.25 12.30 24.15
C GLY A 69 -1.99 10.97 24.10
N ASP A 70 -2.05 10.30 25.26
CA ASP A 70 -2.69 9.01 25.41
C ASP A 70 -4.16 9.05 24.96
N GLY A 71 -4.52 8.19 24.01
CA GLY A 71 -5.87 8.11 23.47
C GLY A 71 -6.21 9.12 22.36
N GLY A 72 -5.49 10.25 22.28
CA GLY A 72 -5.78 11.34 21.33
C GLY A 72 -5.60 10.95 19.86
N ALA A 73 -4.70 9.99 19.59
CA ALA A 73 -4.40 9.52 18.23
C ALA A 73 -5.08 8.19 17.84
N GLU A 74 -5.97 7.61 18.67
CA GLU A 74 -6.47 6.24 18.51
C GLU A 74 -6.98 5.92 17.11
N LYS A 75 -7.80 6.82 16.53
CA LYS A 75 -8.37 6.59 15.22
C LYS A 75 -7.30 6.62 14.15
N PHE A 76 -6.34 7.54 14.21
CA PHE A 76 -5.23 7.61 13.26
C PHE A 76 -4.32 6.39 13.36
N VAL A 77 -3.92 6.01 14.58
CA VAL A 77 -3.10 4.83 14.84
C VAL A 77 -3.77 3.55 14.34
N SER A 78 -5.08 3.39 14.56
CA SER A 78 -5.84 2.27 14.01
C SER A 78 -5.73 2.19 12.48
N GLU A 79 -5.81 3.32 11.77
CA GLU A 79 -5.65 3.35 10.31
C GLU A 79 -4.22 2.99 9.85
N VAL A 80 -3.18 3.35 10.62
CA VAL A 80 -1.81 2.85 10.36
C VAL A 80 -1.74 1.32 10.49
N PHE A 81 -2.39 0.75 11.51
CA PHE A 81 -2.43 -0.70 11.71
C PHE A 81 -3.24 -1.46 10.66
N TRP A 82 -4.13 -0.83 9.88
CA TRP A 82 -4.80 -1.49 8.75
C TRP A 82 -3.80 -1.93 7.67
N ARG A 83 -2.78 -1.10 7.39
CA ARG A 83 -1.68 -1.47 6.48
C ARG A 83 -0.92 -2.68 7.01
N THR A 84 -0.55 -2.65 8.29
CA THR A 84 0.18 -3.74 8.97
C THR A 84 -0.63 -5.04 8.95
N TYR A 85 -1.94 -4.93 9.21
CA TYR A 85 -2.86 -6.05 9.12
C TYR A 85 -2.90 -6.66 7.71
N PHE A 86 -3.06 -5.84 6.67
CA PHE A 86 -3.12 -6.38 5.31
C PHE A 86 -1.81 -7.07 4.92
N LYS A 87 -0.64 -6.51 5.26
CA LYS A 87 0.65 -7.17 5.01
C LYS A 87 0.73 -8.53 5.72
N GLY A 88 0.50 -8.58 7.03
CA GLY A 88 0.53 -9.86 7.77
C GLY A 88 -0.54 -10.86 7.31
N HIS A 89 -1.71 -10.38 6.87
CA HIS A 89 -2.75 -11.24 6.31
C HIS A 89 -2.28 -11.85 4.98
N LEU A 90 -1.68 -11.06 4.10
CA LEU A 90 -1.17 -11.56 2.82
C LEU A 90 -0.03 -12.57 3.03
N GLU A 91 0.90 -12.30 3.96
CA GLU A 91 1.98 -13.22 4.32
C GLU A 91 1.49 -14.58 4.80
N THR A 92 0.33 -14.61 5.45
CA THR A 92 -0.29 -15.86 5.93
C THR A 92 -1.31 -16.41 4.93
N HIS A 93 -1.64 -15.70 3.85
CA HIS A 93 -2.55 -16.14 2.80
C HIS A 93 -1.95 -15.84 1.41
N PRO A 94 -0.76 -16.38 1.07
CA PRO A 94 -0.01 -16.02 -0.14
C PRO A 94 -0.77 -16.33 -1.43
N ALA A 95 -1.67 -17.32 -1.40
CA ALA A 95 -2.53 -17.64 -2.53
C ALA A 95 -3.39 -16.44 -2.97
N ALA A 96 -3.79 -15.55 -2.05
CA ALA A 96 -4.57 -14.36 -2.41
C ALA A 96 -3.86 -13.45 -3.42
N TRP A 97 -2.52 -13.38 -3.38
CA TRP A 97 -1.72 -12.63 -4.36
C TRP A 97 -1.59 -13.37 -5.68
N THR A 98 -1.22 -14.65 -5.64
CA THR A 98 -1.00 -15.44 -6.86
C THR A 98 -2.29 -15.70 -7.63
N ASP A 99 -3.40 -15.95 -6.94
CA ASP A 99 -4.74 -16.09 -7.53
C ASP A 99 -5.20 -14.77 -8.15
N PHE A 100 -4.92 -13.63 -7.50
CA PHE A 100 -5.18 -12.30 -8.07
C PHE A 100 -4.43 -12.09 -9.39
N LEU A 101 -3.13 -12.38 -9.43
CA LEU A 101 -2.33 -12.23 -10.65
C LEU A 101 -2.83 -13.13 -11.78
N ALA A 102 -3.14 -14.38 -11.47
CA ALA A 102 -3.69 -15.32 -12.45
C ALA A 102 -5.06 -14.86 -12.97
N LEU A 103 -5.93 -14.36 -12.09
CA LEU A 103 -7.25 -13.84 -12.46
C LEU A 103 -7.13 -12.58 -13.31
N ALA A 104 -6.25 -11.64 -12.96
CA ALA A 104 -6.00 -10.43 -13.75
C ALA A 104 -5.52 -10.77 -15.17
N ALA A 105 -4.58 -11.71 -15.31
CA ALA A 105 -4.10 -12.18 -16.61
C ALA A 105 -5.23 -12.83 -17.44
N ALA A 106 -6.06 -13.68 -16.82
CA ALA A 106 -7.18 -14.33 -17.48
C ALA A 106 -8.24 -13.30 -17.93
N ASP A 107 -8.57 -12.32 -17.09
CA ASP A 107 -9.54 -11.27 -17.43
C ASP A 107 -9.04 -10.34 -18.55
N HIS A 108 -7.73 -10.04 -18.59
CA HIS A 108 -7.13 -9.31 -19.73
C HIS A 108 -7.24 -10.11 -21.03
N ALA A 109 -7.06 -11.43 -21.00
CA ALA A 109 -7.28 -12.28 -22.17
C ALA A 109 -8.76 -12.26 -22.62
N ARG A 110 -9.70 -12.23 -21.66
CA ARG A 110 -11.14 -12.09 -21.95
C ARG A 110 -11.48 -10.78 -22.64
N LEU A 111 -10.81 -9.66 -22.32
CA LEU A 111 -10.99 -8.41 -23.05
C LEU A 111 -10.78 -8.60 -24.55
N SER A 112 -9.83 -9.46 -24.97
CA SER A 112 -9.59 -9.76 -26.39
C SER A 112 -10.69 -10.63 -27.03
N ALA A 113 -11.39 -11.44 -26.24
CA ALA A 113 -12.44 -12.35 -26.73
C ALA A 113 -13.87 -11.77 -26.62
N GLU A 114 -14.11 -10.82 -25.72
CA GLU A 114 -15.45 -10.32 -25.36
C GLU A 114 -15.57 -8.81 -25.69
N PRO A 115 -16.06 -8.42 -26.88
CA PRO A 115 -16.12 -7.00 -27.28
C PRO A 115 -16.98 -6.12 -26.37
N GLY A 116 -18.03 -6.68 -25.76
CA GLY A 116 -18.87 -5.96 -24.79
C GLY A 116 -18.09 -5.59 -23.53
N LEU A 117 -17.40 -6.58 -22.96
CA LEU A 117 -16.55 -6.38 -21.79
C LEU A 117 -15.43 -5.37 -22.08
N ARG A 118 -14.78 -5.49 -23.25
CA ARG A 118 -13.73 -4.56 -23.69
C ARG A 118 -14.21 -3.12 -23.73
N ARG A 119 -15.35 -2.85 -24.37
CA ARG A 119 -15.89 -1.48 -24.46
C ARG A 119 -16.21 -0.89 -23.09
N THR A 120 -16.76 -1.69 -22.18
CA THR A 120 -17.04 -1.22 -20.80
C THR A 120 -15.74 -0.94 -20.05
N TYR A 121 -14.75 -1.82 -20.18
CA TYR A 121 -13.43 -1.64 -19.58
C TYR A 121 -12.71 -0.39 -20.08
N GLU A 122 -12.63 -0.21 -21.40
CA GLU A 122 -11.99 0.97 -22.04
C GLU A 122 -12.64 2.27 -21.54
N ARG A 123 -13.97 2.35 -21.57
CA ARG A 123 -14.69 3.52 -21.03
C ARG A 123 -14.41 3.76 -19.54
N ALA A 124 -14.25 2.70 -18.76
CA ALA A 124 -13.94 2.81 -17.34
C ALA A 124 -12.53 3.36 -17.10
N VAL A 125 -11.50 2.78 -17.73
CA VAL A 125 -10.11 3.21 -17.52
C VAL A 125 -9.76 4.56 -18.16
N GLU A 126 -10.58 5.03 -19.09
CA GLU A 126 -10.46 6.37 -19.70
C GLU A 126 -11.29 7.45 -18.97
N GLY A 127 -12.10 7.08 -17.97
CA GLY A 127 -13.00 8.00 -17.27
C GLY A 127 -14.05 8.59 -18.21
N ARG A 128 -14.73 7.72 -18.97
CA ARG A 128 -15.79 8.04 -19.93
C ARG A 128 -17.05 7.18 -19.73
N THR A 129 -17.30 6.73 -18.51
CA THR A 129 -18.47 5.92 -18.14
C THR A 129 -19.76 6.74 -18.09
N GLY A 130 -19.66 8.05 -17.90
CA GLY A 130 -20.79 8.95 -17.66
C GLY A 130 -21.29 8.93 -16.21
N ILE A 131 -20.63 8.21 -15.30
CA ILE A 131 -20.96 8.18 -13.89
C ILE A 131 -20.19 9.31 -13.20
N ASP A 132 -20.94 10.28 -12.67
CA ASP A 132 -20.37 11.41 -11.93
C ASP A 132 -19.54 10.94 -10.72
N GLY A 133 -18.43 11.61 -10.47
CA GLY A 133 -17.41 11.17 -9.51
C GLY A 133 -16.51 10.04 -10.02
N PHE A 134 -17.05 8.95 -10.58
CA PHE A 134 -16.22 7.83 -11.07
C PHE A 134 -15.24 8.27 -12.15
N ASP A 135 -15.74 8.96 -13.18
CA ASP A 135 -14.91 9.43 -14.29
C ASP A 135 -13.84 10.44 -13.82
N ASP A 136 -14.16 11.27 -12.84
CA ASP A 136 -13.23 12.22 -12.21
C ASP A 136 -12.16 11.52 -11.36
N TRP A 137 -12.51 10.46 -10.62
CA TRP A 137 -11.53 9.67 -9.87
C TRP A 137 -10.58 8.90 -10.78
N VAL A 138 -11.02 8.44 -11.96
CA VAL A 138 -10.12 7.84 -12.96
C VAL A 138 -9.08 8.87 -13.39
N ARG A 139 -9.50 10.08 -13.74
CA ARG A 139 -8.59 11.17 -14.14
C ARG A 139 -7.67 11.57 -12.98
N GLU A 140 -8.21 11.79 -11.78
CA GLU A 140 -7.42 12.14 -10.59
C GLU A 140 -6.37 11.07 -10.29
N LEU A 141 -6.71 9.78 -10.40
CA LEU A 141 -5.76 8.69 -10.21
C LEU A 141 -4.64 8.71 -11.25
N VAL A 142 -4.97 8.82 -12.54
CA VAL A 142 -3.97 8.82 -13.62
C VAL A 142 -3.07 10.06 -13.52
N GLU A 143 -3.66 11.24 -13.28
CA GLU A 143 -2.97 12.52 -13.23
C GLU A 143 -2.10 12.65 -11.98
N THR A 144 -2.60 12.27 -10.80
CA THR A 144 -1.91 12.51 -9.51
C THR A 144 -1.23 11.28 -8.92
N GLY A 145 -1.66 10.08 -9.33
CA GLY A 145 -1.19 8.81 -8.76
C GLY A 145 -1.70 8.54 -7.34
N TRP A 146 -2.75 9.23 -6.88
CA TRP A 146 -3.30 9.04 -5.55
C TRP A 146 -4.81 9.33 -5.52
N LEU A 147 -5.54 8.55 -4.74
CA LEU A 147 -6.95 8.81 -4.43
C LEU A 147 -7.20 8.76 -2.93
N HIS A 148 -8.19 9.52 -2.47
CA HIS A 148 -8.71 9.41 -1.11
C HIS A 148 -9.28 8.00 -0.86
N ASN A 149 -9.12 7.44 0.35
CA ASN A 149 -9.52 6.05 0.62
C ASN A 149 -11.02 5.79 0.35
N HIS A 150 -11.91 6.73 0.68
CA HIS A 150 -13.33 6.59 0.36
C HIS A 150 -13.60 6.60 -1.15
N ALA A 151 -12.90 7.46 -1.91
CA ALA A 151 -12.99 7.45 -3.36
C ALA A 151 -12.55 6.10 -3.95
N ARG A 152 -11.50 5.48 -3.40
CA ARG A 152 -11.07 4.12 -3.78
C ARG A 152 -12.15 3.07 -3.52
N MET A 153 -12.85 3.15 -2.38
CA MET A 153 -13.93 2.23 -2.05
C MET A 153 -15.15 2.41 -2.97
N TRP A 154 -15.56 3.64 -3.25
CA TRP A 154 -16.65 3.90 -4.22
C TRP A 154 -16.27 3.47 -5.62
N PHE A 155 -15.06 3.81 -6.07
CA PHE A 155 -14.51 3.39 -7.36
C PHE A 155 -14.62 1.87 -7.51
N ALA A 156 -14.09 1.10 -6.55
CA ALA A 156 -14.10 -0.35 -6.61
C ALA A 156 -15.53 -0.92 -6.60
N SER A 157 -16.43 -0.34 -5.80
CA SER A 157 -17.82 -0.78 -5.74
C SER A 157 -18.57 -0.52 -7.06
N ILE A 158 -18.41 0.68 -7.64
CA ILE A 158 -18.99 1.04 -8.94
C ILE A 158 -18.43 0.14 -10.04
N TRP A 159 -17.11 -0.08 -10.04
CA TRP A 159 -16.43 -0.99 -10.97
C TRP A 159 -17.05 -2.39 -10.96
N ILE A 160 -17.19 -2.99 -9.78
CA ILE A 160 -17.65 -4.37 -9.63
C ILE A 160 -19.15 -4.49 -9.89
N PHE A 161 -19.95 -3.63 -9.26
CA PHE A 161 -21.39 -3.85 -9.16
C PHE A 161 -22.20 -3.05 -10.17
N THR A 162 -21.81 -1.81 -10.45
CA THR A 162 -22.52 -0.96 -11.43
C THR A 162 -22.04 -1.23 -12.85
N LEU A 163 -20.73 -1.25 -13.08
CA LEU A 163 -20.15 -1.52 -14.40
C LEU A 163 -20.04 -3.01 -14.72
N ARG A 164 -20.23 -3.89 -13.72
CA ARG A 164 -20.12 -5.36 -13.85
C ARG A 164 -18.77 -5.80 -14.43
N LEU A 165 -17.71 -5.06 -14.12
CA LEU A 165 -16.35 -5.39 -14.55
C LEU A 165 -15.69 -6.36 -13.56
N PRO A 166 -14.84 -7.29 -14.03
CA PRO A 166 -14.05 -8.15 -13.16
C PRO A 166 -13.19 -7.32 -12.19
N TRP A 167 -13.24 -7.65 -10.90
CA TRP A 167 -12.56 -6.88 -9.86
C TRP A 167 -11.03 -6.88 -10.04
N ALA A 168 -10.45 -7.96 -10.58
CA ALA A 168 -9.00 -8.10 -10.76
C ALA A 168 -8.46 -7.07 -11.76
N LEU A 169 -9.23 -6.73 -12.81
CA LEU A 169 -8.86 -5.68 -13.76
C LEU A 169 -8.78 -4.29 -13.10
N GLY A 170 -9.69 -4.01 -12.15
CA GLY A 170 -9.70 -2.75 -11.40
C GLY A 170 -8.57 -2.68 -10.37
N ALA A 171 -8.32 -3.79 -9.68
CA ALA A 171 -7.19 -3.93 -8.76
C ALA A 171 -5.84 -3.78 -9.47
N ASP A 172 -5.70 -4.35 -10.67
CA ASP A 172 -4.53 -4.19 -11.53
C ASP A 172 -4.37 -2.73 -12.01
N PHE A 173 -5.45 -2.09 -12.47
CA PHE A 173 -5.44 -0.65 -12.81
C PHE A 173 -4.96 0.21 -11.64
N PHE A 174 -5.41 -0.07 -10.42
CA PHE A 174 -4.93 0.64 -9.23
C PHE A 174 -3.44 0.42 -8.97
N LEU A 175 -2.93 -0.82 -9.04
CA LEU A 175 -1.49 -1.08 -8.84
C LEU A 175 -0.61 -0.37 -9.87
N ARG A 176 -1.08 -0.20 -11.11
CA ARG A 176 -0.35 0.49 -12.17
C ARG A 176 -0.23 2.00 -11.93
N HIS A 177 -1.25 2.62 -11.33
CA HIS A 177 -1.34 4.07 -11.22
C HIS A 177 -1.11 4.64 -9.82
N LEU A 178 -1.34 3.87 -8.75
CA LEU A 178 -1.14 4.35 -7.38
C LEU A 178 0.34 4.43 -7.01
N VAL A 179 0.80 5.63 -6.66
CA VAL A 179 2.13 5.85 -6.08
C VAL A 179 2.28 5.12 -4.74
N ASP A 180 1.17 4.91 -4.02
CA ASP A 180 1.11 4.11 -2.80
C ASP A 180 0.60 2.67 -3.04
N GLY A 181 0.63 2.18 -4.28
CA GLY A 181 0.18 0.85 -4.67
C GLY A 181 0.94 -0.25 -3.92
N ASP A 182 0.30 -0.84 -2.92
CA ASP A 182 0.80 -1.91 -2.06
C ASP A 182 0.13 -3.24 -2.43
N PRO A 183 0.87 -4.31 -2.75
CA PRO A 183 0.29 -5.61 -3.11
C PRO A 183 -0.75 -6.12 -2.12
N ALA A 184 -0.46 -6.03 -0.82
CA ALA A 184 -1.36 -6.50 0.22
C ALA A 184 -2.59 -5.59 0.38
N SER A 185 -2.36 -4.30 0.57
CA SER A 185 -3.43 -3.35 0.83
C SER A 185 -4.35 -3.22 -0.38
N ASN A 186 -3.83 -3.24 -1.61
CA ASN A 186 -4.64 -3.19 -2.83
C ASN A 186 -5.46 -4.47 -3.00
N THR A 187 -4.82 -5.64 -3.04
CA THR A 187 -5.48 -6.91 -3.33
C THR A 187 -6.57 -7.22 -2.30
N LEU A 188 -6.24 -7.07 -1.01
CA LEU A 188 -7.17 -7.41 0.07
C LEU A 188 -8.29 -6.37 0.23
N SER A 189 -8.05 -5.08 -0.09
CA SER A 189 -9.12 -4.07 -0.08
C SER A 189 -10.13 -4.30 -1.21
N TRP A 190 -9.67 -4.63 -2.42
CA TRP A 190 -10.57 -4.97 -3.54
C TRP A 190 -11.40 -6.23 -3.23
N ARG A 191 -10.75 -7.26 -2.65
CA ARG A 191 -11.45 -8.46 -2.16
C ARG A 191 -12.47 -8.12 -1.06
N TRP A 192 -12.17 -7.17 -0.18
CA TRP A 192 -13.09 -6.72 0.86
C TRP A 192 -14.31 -6.00 0.26
N VAL A 193 -14.11 -5.08 -0.70
CA VAL A 193 -15.22 -4.41 -1.39
C VAL A 193 -16.10 -5.41 -2.12
N ALA A 194 -15.51 -6.43 -2.75
CA ALA A 194 -16.23 -7.50 -3.45
C ALA A 194 -17.02 -8.45 -2.52
N GLY A 195 -16.74 -8.45 -1.21
CA GLY A 195 -17.29 -9.41 -0.25
C GLY A 195 -16.56 -10.74 -0.18
N LEU A 196 -15.37 -10.84 -0.76
CA LEU A 196 -14.52 -12.04 -0.77
C LEU A 196 -13.63 -12.13 0.47
N HIS A 197 -13.21 -10.98 1.04
CA HIS A 197 -12.37 -10.97 2.26
C HIS A 197 -13.15 -11.36 3.53
N THR A 198 -14.43 -11.02 3.57
CA THR A 198 -15.36 -11.51 4.59
C THR A 198 -16.63 -11.91 3.89
N ARG A 199 -16.78 -13.22 3.67
CA ARG A 199 -17.85 -13.79 2.83
C ARG A 199 -19.22 -13.20 3.16
N GLY A 200 -19.89 -12.69 2.14
CA GLY A 200 -21.22 -12.07 2.25
C GLY A 200 -21.23 -10.62 2.76
N LYS A 201 -20.07 -10.02 3.06
CA LYS A 201 -19.96 -8.62 3.52
C LYS A 201 -19.20 -7.78 2.50
N HIS A 202 -19.92 -7.35 1.48
CA HIS A 202 -19.40 -6.45 0.44
C HIS A 202 -19.67 -4.97 0.79
N TYR A 203 -18.94 -4.07 0.15
CA TYR A 203 -19.14 -2.63 0.27
C TYR A 203 -19.90 -2.09 -0.94
N VAL A 204 -20.97 -1.34 -0.70
CA VAL A 204 -21.83 -0.76 -1.74
C VAL A 204 -21.70 0.75 -1.74
N ALA A 205 -21.29 1.32 -2.88
CA ALA A 205 -21.35 2.74 -3.15
C ALA A 205 -22.82 3.20 -3.21
N ARG A 206 -23.15 4.25 -2.47
CA ARG A 206 -24.47 4.87 -2.49
C ARG A 206 -24.37 6.32 -2.90
N ALA A 207 -25.29 6.78 -3.74
CA ALA A 207 -25.29 8.15 -4.24
C ALA A 207 -25.39 9.17 -3.09
N GLU A 208 -26.26 8.91 -2.11
CA GLU A 208 -26.40 9.74 -0.90
C GLU A 208 -25.09 9.86 -0.12
N ASN A 209 -24.36 8.75 0.02
CA ASN A 209 -23.09 8.74 0.73
C ASN A 209 -22.02 9.53 -0.02
N ILE A 210 -21.88 9.32 -1.33
CA ILE A 210 -20.94 10.03 -2.20
C ILE A 210 -21.24 11.54 -2.14
N ARG A 211 -22.49 11.94 -2.35
CA ARG A 211 -22.90 13.36 -2.30
C ARG A 211 -22.56 14.01 -0.97
N ARG A 212 -22.93 13.38 0.15
CA ARG A 212 -22.68 13.92 1.49
C ARG A 212 -21.19 14.05 1.81
N THR A 213 -20.43 13.01 1.52
CA THR A 213 -19.01 12.93 1.92
C THR A 213 -18.05 13.61 0.93
N THR A 214 -18.55 14.01 -0.24
CA THR A 214 -17.84 14.90 -1.17
C THR A 214 -18.31 16.35 -1.07
N GLU A 215 -19.09 16.68 -0.03
CA GLU A 215 -19.65 18.02 0.22
C GLU A 215 -20.45 18.55 -1.00
N GLY A 216 -21.14 17.65 -1.72
CA GLY A 216 -21.95 17.97 -2.89
C GLY A 216 -21.18 18.11 -4.19
N ARG A 217 -19.87 17.80 -4.21
CA ARG A 217 -19.05 17.85 -5.43
C ARG A 217 -19.52 16.85 -6.49
N PHE A 218 -20.05 15.70 -6.06
CA PHE A 218 -20.57 14.67 -6.96
C PHE A 218 -21.98 14.23 -6.56
N ASP A 219 -22.80 13.94 -7.56
CA ASP A 219 -24.14 13.39 -7.41
C ASP A 219 -24.42 12.28 -8.44
N PRO A 220 -23.83 11.08 -8.26
CA PRO A 220 -23.95 10.00 -9.24
C PRO A 220 -25.37 9.46 -9.32
N ALA A 221 -25.78 9.12 -10.54
CA ALA A 221 -27.03 8.44 -10.83
C ALA A 221 -26.78 7.06 -11.47
N GLY A 222 -27.75 6.16 -11.37
CA GLY A 222 -27.69 4.84 -12.02
C GLY A 222 -26.73 3.84 -11.36
N LEU A 223 -26.39 4.04 -10.09
CA LEU A 223 -25.61 3.08 -9.32
C LEU A 223 -26.45 1.84 -8.99
N ASP A 224 -25.82 0.66 -9.02
CA ASP A 224 -26.39 -0.53 -8.38
C ASP A 224 -26.16 -0.45 -6.87
N GLU A 225 -27.17 0.01 -6.12
CA GLU A 225 -27.12 0.17 -4.66
C GLU A 225 -27.55 -1.07 -3.86
N TYR A 226 -27.96 -2.15 -4.54
CA TYR A 226 -28.38 -3.40 -3.91
C TYR A 226 -27.83 -4.66 -4.61
N PRO A 227 -26.52 -4.71 -4.90
CA PRO A 227 -25.92 -5.89 -5.51
C PRO A 227 -25.80 -7.05 -4.50
N ASP A 228 -25.69 -8.26 -5.02
CA ASP A 228 -25.19 -9.39 -4.23
C ASP A 228 -23.65 -9.35 -4.16
N SER A 229 -23.07 -9.85 -3.06
CA SER A 229 -21.62 -10.04 -2.97
C SER A 229 -21.14 -11.06 -4.00
N LEU A 230 -19.88 -10.91 -4.44
CA LEU A 230 -19.21 -11.98 -5.17
C LEU A 230 -19.00 -13.20 -4.24
N ASP A 231 -18.91 -14.38 -4.85
CA ASP A 231 -18.53 -15.61 -4.17
C ASP A 231 -17.28 -16.21 -4.79
N GLU A 232 -16.52 -16.95 -4.00
CA GLU A 232 -15.36 -17.70 -4.46
C GLU A 232 -15.42 -19.12 -3.90
N ALA A 233 -15.25 -20.12 -4.78
CA ALA A 233 -15.38 -21.51 -4.38
C ALA A 233 -14.27 -21.94 -3.41
N ASN A 234 -13.04 -21.46 -3.65
CA ASN A 234 -11.85 -21.83 -2.90
C ASN A 234 -11.17 -20.57 -2.36
N PRO A 235 -11.53 -20.10 -1.15
CA PRO A 235 -10.83 -18.98 -0.54
C PRO A 235 -9.37 -19.35 -0.23
N PRO A 236 -8.43 -18.38 -0.31
CA PRO A 236 -7.05 -18.56 0.11
C PRO A 236 -6.95 -19.17 1.50
N ARG A 237 -6.11 -20.20 1.66
CA ARG A 237 -5.90 -20.87 2.94
C ARG A 237 -4.78 -20.20 3.73
N GLU A 238 -4.95 -20.19 5.04
CA GLU A 238 -3.92 -19.77 5.98
C GLU A 238 -2.71 -20.73 5.92
N VAL A 239 -1.51 -20.17 5.87
CA VAL A 239 -0.22 -20.85 6.00
C VAL A 239 0.56 -20.26 7.17
N ALA A 240 1.53 -21.01 7.69
CA ALA A 240 2.40 -20.51 8.73
C ALA A 240 3.28 -19.37 8.19
N LEU A 241 3.41 -18.29 8.97
CA LEU A 241 4.32 -17.20 8.65
C LEU A 241 5.76 -17.76 8.63
N PRO A 242 6.53 -17.57 7.55
CA PRO A 242 7.91 -18.01 7.50
C PRO A 242 8.76 -17.33 8.58
N ARG A 243 9.79 -18.03 9.07
CA ARG A 243 10.72 -17.47 10.06
C ARG A 243 11.66 -16.47 9.38
N ALA A 244 11.90 -15.33 10.01
CA ALA A 244 12.92 -14.38 9.58
C ALA A 244 14.33 -14.91 9.90
N ASP A 245 15.30 -14.52 9.08
CA ASP A 245 16.71 -14.78 9.33
C ASP A 245 17.27 -13.81 10.38
N ALA A 246 18.42 -14.18 10.95
CA ALA A 246 19.24 -13.26 11.72
C ALA A 246 20.36 -12.71 10.83
N ALA A 247 20.69 -11.42 10.99
CA ALA A 247 21.88 -10.87 10.38
C ALA A 247 23.14 -11.55 10.97
N PRO A 248 24.12 -11.96 10.15
CA PRO A 248 25.34 -12.58 10.64
C PRO A 248 26.27 -11.51 11.22
N ALA A 249 27.06 -11.88 12.22
CA ALA A 249 28.11 -11.00 12.73
C ALA A 249 29.20 -10.75 11.68
N GLY A 250 29.81 -9.56 11.71
CA GLY A 250 30.92 -9.21 10.82
C GLY A 250 30.48 -8.52 9.54
N ALA A 251 31.33 -8.53 8.50
CA ALA A 251 31.12 -7.73 7.30
C ALA A 251 29.99 -8.29 6.41
N VAL A 252 29.03 -7.44 6.06
CA VAL A 252 27.87 -7.78 5.20
C VAL A 252 27.63 -6.74 4.11
N ALA A 253 27.01 -7.17 3.02
CA ALA A 253 26.42 -6.29 2.02
C ALA A 253 24.92 -6.13 2.29
N LEU A 254 24.44 -4.88 2.42
CA LEU A 254 23.03 -4.59 2.66
C LEU A 254 22.31 -4.36 1.32
N LEU A 255 21.25 -5.11 1.05
CA LEU A 255 20.41 -4.93 -0.12
C LEU A 255 19.12 -4.19 0.28
N LEU A 256 18.90 -3.02 -0.30
CA LEU A 256 17.66 -2.24 -0.18
C LEU A 256 16.69 -2.63 -1.29
N HIS A 257 15.40 -2.62 -0.96
CA HIS A 257 14.31 -2.82 -1.91
C HIS A 257 13.17 -1.83 -1.63
N ARG A 258 12.33 -1.56 -2.62
CA ARG A 258 11.25 -0.55 -2.49
C ARG A 258 10.27 -0.76 -1.33
N ASP A 259 10.12 -1.98 -0.81
CA ASP A 259 9.24 -2.25 0.33
C ASP A 259 9.81 -1.84 1.70
N ASP A 260 11.11 -1.54 1.77
CA ASP A 260 11.79 -1.05 2.96
C ASP A 260 13.01 -0.18 2.59
N LEU A 261 12.87 1.13 2.79
CA LEU A 261 13.88 2.15 2.49
C LEU A 261 14.33 2.92 3.74
N HIS A 262 14.25 2.31 4.92
CA HIS A 262 14.77 2.85 6.18
C HIS A 262 15.89 1.97 6.76
N PRO A 263 17.05 1.91 6.10
CA PRO A 263 18.12 1.02 6.52
C PRO A 263 18.73 1.35 7.88
N GLU A 264 18.63 2.59 8.35
CA GLU A 264 19.25 3.09 9.58
C GLU A 264 18.68 2.45 10.85
N SER A 265 17.45 1.93 10.78
CA SER A 265 16.77 1.28 11.90
C SER A 265 16.62 -0.23 11.75
N LEU A 266 17.26 -0.83 10.74
CA LEU A 266 17.14 -2.26 10.50
C LEU A 266 17.84 -3.06 11.62
N PRO A 267 17.26 -4.16 12.14
CA PRO A 267 17.84 -4.91 13.26
C PRO A 267 19.02 -5.78 12.78
N LEU A 268 20.18 -5.14 12.60
CA LEU A 268 21.39 -5.77 12.05
C LEU A 268 22.30 -6.41 13.10
N GLY A 269 22.06 -6.20 14.40
CA GLY A 269 22.86 -6.77 15.48
C GLY A 269 24.34 -6.41 15.34
N ASP A 270 25.22 -7.43 15.36
CA ASP A 270 26.67 -7.28 15.22
C ASP A 270 27.16 -7.24 13.76
N ALA A 271 26.25 -7.14 12.78
CA ALA A 271 26.61 -7.01 11.39
C ALA A 271 27.19 -5.61 11.11
N ARG A 272 28.31 -5.56 10.40
CA ARG A 272 28.94 -4.34 9.90
C ARG A 272 28.67 -4.21 8.41
N VAL A 273 27.79 -3.30 8.04
CA VAL A 273 27.49 -3.01 6.63
C VAL A 273 28.72 -2.38 5.98
N VAL A 274 29.26 -3.03 4.96
CA VAL A 274 30.45 -2.55 4.21
C VAL A 274 30.14 -2.11 2.79
N ARG A 275 28.94 -2.43 2.28
CA ARG A 275 28.43 -2.03 0.96
C ARG A 275 26.90 -2.01 0.99
N VAL A 276 26.29 -1.14 0.20
CA VAL A 276 24.83 -1.06 0.04
C VAL A 276 24.44 -1.14 -1.44
N GLY A 277 23.51 -2.03 -1.76
CA GLY A 277 22.95 -2.21 -3.09
C GLY A 277 21.47 -1.84 -3.11
N GLY A 278 21.00 -1.16 -4.15
CA GLY A 278 19.59 -0.84 -4.36
C GLY A 278 18.99 -1.66 -5.49
N LEU A 279 17.92 -2.39 -5.20
CA LEU A 279 17.13 -3.16 -6.18
C LEU A 279 15.70 -2.58 -6.27
N VAL A 280 15.31 -2.17 -7.47
CA VAL A 280 13.96 -1.68 -7.75
C VAL A 280 13.23 -2.66 -8.66
N ALA A 281 12.16 -3.24 -8.13
CA ALA A 281 11.23 -4.11 -8.88
C ALA A 281 9.84 -3.46 -8.91
N HIS A 282 9.26 -3.34 -10.10
CA HIS A 282 7.93 -2.75 -10.26
C HIS A 282 6.88 -3.84 -10.50
N ALA A 283 5.62 -3.53 -10.19
CA ALA A 283 4.52 -4.28 -10.75
C ALA A 283 4.54 -4.16 -12.29
N PRO A 284 4.03 -5.17 -13.02
CA PRO A 284 3.84 -5.08 -14.47
C PRO A 284 3.11 -3.79 -14.85
N ASP A 285 3.57 -3.14 -15.92
CA ASP A 285 2.96 -1.92 -16.48
C ASP A 285 2.74 -0.77 -15.48
N ALA A 286 3.55 -0.72 -14.41
CA ALA A 286 3.58 0.44 -13.52
C ALA A 286 3.81 1.72 -14.32
N SER A 287 2.99 2.73 -14.07
CA SER A 287 3.06 4.02 -14.75
C SER A 287 4.38 4.75 -14.45
N ASP A 288 4.77 5.66 -15.35
CA ASP A 288 5.98 6.47 -15.20
C ASP A 288 6.03 7.22 -13.87
N LYS A 289 4.87 7.65 -13.37
CA LYS A 289 4.76 8.32 -12.06
C LYS A 289 5.14 7.40 -10.91
N VAL A 290 4.66 6.15 -10.92
CA VAL A 290 5.03 5.14 -9.92
C VAL A 290 6.52 4.81 -10.01
N ARG A 291 7.02 4.62 -11.24
CA ARG A 291 8.45 4.33 -11.48
C ARG A 291 9.36 5.47 -11.01
N ALA A 292 9.00 6.71 -11.31
CA ALA A 292 9.73 7.89 -10.87
C ALA A 292 9.73 8.03 -9.34
N ALA A 293 8.59 7.77 -8.69
CA ALA A 293 8.51 7.78 -7.24
C ALA A 293 9.39 6.68 -6.60
N ASP A 294 9.36 5.46 -7.15
CA ASP A 294 10.23 4.36 -6.71
C ASP A 294 11.72 4.69 -6.86
N ALA A 295 12.12 5.27 -8.01
CA ALA A 295 13.50 5.65 -8.27
C ALA A 295 13.98 6.77 -7.34
N ALA A 296 13.15 7.80 -7.12
CA ALA A 296 13.48 8.91 -6.23
C ALA A 296 13.62 8.46 -4.76
N ALA A 297 12.70 7.61 -4.29
CA ALA A 297 12.79 7.04 -2.94
C ALA A 297 14.05 6.19 -2.74
N MET A 298 14.40 5.36 -3.74
CA MET A 298 15.60 4.54 -3.70
C MET A 298 16.88 5.40 -3.68
N ALA A 299 16.92 6.47 -4.48
CA ALA A 299 18.06 7.39 -4.51
C ALA A 299 18.26 8.08 -3.15
N ASP A 300 17.18 8.58 -2.53
CA ASP A 300 17.20 9.13 -1.17
C ASP A 300 17.73 8.11 -0.15
N ALA A 301 17.23 6.87 -0.21
CA ALA A 301 17.62 5.80 0.70
C ALA A 301 19.09 5.39 0.55
N LEU A 302 19.60 5.28 -0.68
CA LEU A 302 21.01 4.97 -0.93
C LEU A 302 21.93 6.08 -0.42
N ALA A 303 21.56 7.35 -0.62
CA ALA A 303 22.33 8.48 -0.11
C ALA A 303 22.39 8.47 1.44
N ARG A 304 21.23 8.25 2.09
CA ARG A 304 21.17 8.12 3.55
C ARG A 304 21.95 6.92 4.06
N ALA A 305 21.84 5.76 3.40
CA ALA A 305 22.58 4.56 3.77
C ALA A 305 24.10 4.76 3.66
N ALA A 306 24.58 5.39 2.58
CA ALA A 306 25.99 5.71 2.41
C ALA A 306 26.51 6.59 3.55
N ALA A 307 25.75 7.62 3.93
CA ALA A 307 26.11 8.51 5.02
C ALA A 307 26.09 7.80 6.39
N HIS A 308 25.07 6.96 6.63
CA HIS A 308 24.88 6.26 7.90
C HIS A 308 25.94 5.18 8.15
N PHE A 309 26.25 4.35 7.14
CA PHE A 309 27.20 3.25 7.27
C PHE A 309 28.64 3.62 6.87
N GLY A 310 28.85 4.79 6.26
CA GLY A 310 30.18 5.23 5.82
C GLY A 310 30.79 4.33 4.74
N CYS A 311 29.96 3.79 3.84
CA CYS A 311 30.38 2.82 2.83
C CYS A 311 29.75 3.09 1.45
N PRO A 312 30.27 2.48 0.36
CA PRO A 312 29.70 2.67 -0.98
C PRO A 312 28.24 2.19 -1.05
N ALA A 313 27.36 3.04 -1.56
CA ALA A 313 25.97 2.72 -1.85
C ALA A 313 25.65 3.03 -3.32
N GLY A 314 24.93 2.13 -3.99
CA GLY A 314 24.51 2.34 -5.37
C GLY A 314 23.50 1.30 -5.84
N PRO A 315 23.03 1.38 -7.10
CA PRO A 315 22.21 0.34 -7.68
C PRO A 315 22.98 -0.99 -7.72
N VAL A 316 22.26 -2.10 -7.56
CA VAL A 316 22.89 -3.42 -7.72
C VAL A 316 23.45 -3.60 -9.13
N ALA A 317 24.67 -4.11 -9.20
CA ALA A 317 25.41 -4.45 -10.42
C ALA A 317 26.04 -5.85 -10.23
N PRO A 318 26.57 -6.49 -11.28
CA PRO A 318 27.36 -7.72 -11.10
C PRO A 318 28.43 -7.53 -10.03
N ASP A 319 28.58 -8.53 -9.15
CA ASP A 319 29.55 -8.54 -8.04
C ASP A 319 29.44 -7.38 -7.04
N TRP A 320 28.29 -6.67 -6.99
CA TRP A 320 28.10 -5.52 -6.09
C TRP A 320 28.30 -5.84 -4.61
N SER A 321 28.08 -7.10 -4.20
CA SER A 321 28.24 -7.56 -2.82
C SER A 321 29.68 -7.87 -2.46
N ASP A 322 30.61 -7.93 -3.42
CA ASP A 322 32.02 -8.26 -3.22
C ASP A 322 32.22 -9.55 -2.40
N ALA A 323 31.44 -10.59 -2.74
CA ALA A 323 31.38 -11.88 -2.05
C ALA A 323 31.00 -11.84 -0.56
N HIS A 324 30.56 -10.70 -0.02
CA HIS A 324 30.01 -10.63 1.34
C HIS A 324 28.61 -11.26 1.41
N PRO A 325 28.22 -11.82 2.57
CA PRO A 325 26.84 -12.24 2.82
C PRO A 325 25.89 -11.06 2.59
N VAL A 326 24.80 -11.33 1.84
CA VAL A 326 23.80 -10.31 1.53
C VAL A 326 22.69 -10.38 2.58
N VAL A 327 22.46 -9.27 3.27
CA VAL A 327 21.35 -9.08 4.22
C VAL A 327 20.36 -8.09 3.62
N THR A 328 19.07 -8.31 3.82
CA THR A 328 18.02 -7.40 3.38
C THR A 328 16.87 -7.40 4.39
N ALA A 329 16.08 -6.33 4.40
CA ALA A 329 14.82 -6.34 5.13
C ALA A 329 13.87 -7.40 4.56
N TRP A 330 12.91 -7.85 5.36
CA TRP A 330 11.86 -8.74 4.88
C TRP A 330 11.00 -8.02 3.84
N ALA A 331 11.14 -8.37 2.57
CA ALA A 331 10.22 -7.94 1.53
C ALA A 331 8.88 -8.69 1.69
N PRO A 332 7.76 -8.01 1.93
CA PRO A 332 6.44 -8.64 1.92
C PRO A 332 6.09 -9.13 0.51
N ILE A 333 5.16 -10.09 0.43
CA ILE A 333 4.68 -10.69 -0.81
C ILE A 333 4.35 -9.62 -1.86
N GLY A 334 4.96 -9.77 -3.03
CA GLY A 334 4.84 -8.86 -4.15
C GLY A 334 6.15 -8.72 -4.94
N PRO A 335 6.22 -7.73 -5.85
CA PRO A 335 7.32 -7.62 -6.81
C PRO A 335 8.73 -7.54 -6.18
N SER A 336 8.86 -6.92 -4.99
CA SER A 336 10.14 -6.92 -4.28
C SER A 336 10.56 -8.30 -3.82
N ALA A 337 9.66 -9.06 -3.19
CA ALA A 337 9.97 -10.40 -2.72
C ALA A 337 10.32 -11.35 -3.87
N ASP A 338 9.63 -11.23 -5.01
CA ASP A 338 9.85 -12.03 -6.21
C ASP A 338 11.21 -11.73 -6.90
N ALA A 339 11.71 -10.50 -6.74
CA ALA A 339 12.98 -10.07 -7.36
C ALA A 339 14.21 -10.28 -6.46
N LEU A 340 14.01 -10.60 -5.18
CA LEU A 340 15.13 -10.81 -4.25
C LEU A 340 15.92 -12.07 -4.63
N PRO A 341 17.26 -12.04 -4.58
CA PRO A 341 18.08 -13.24 -4.76
C PRO A 341 17.77 -14.30 -3.69
N ASP A 342 17.76 -15.58 -4.05
CA ASP A 342 17.47 -16.68 -3.10
C ASP A 342 18.46 -16.75 -1.93
N ALA A 343 19.71 -16.34 -2.16
CA ALA A 343 20.80 -16.43 -1.18
C ALA A 343 20.83 -15.27 -0.17
N CYS A 344 19.87 -14.33 -0.18
CA CYS A 344 19.84 -13.22 0.77
C CYS A 344 19.22 -13.63 2.12
N LEU A 345 19.82 -13.14 3.21
CA LEU A 345 19.28 -13.28 4.57
C LEU A 345 18.25 -12.18 4.81
N ARG A 346 17.02 -12.55 5.16
CA ARG A 346 15.87 -11.64 5.27
C ARG A 346 15.53 -11.37 6.73
N VAL A 347 15.93 -10.20 7.22
CA VAL A 347 15.63 -9.77 8.61
C VAL A 347 14.28 -9.07 8.67
N ARG A 348 13.43 -9.45 9.63
CA ARG A 348 12.12 -8.81 9.81
C ARG A 348 12.20 -7.70 10.85
N ARG A 349 11.50 -6.59 10.60
CA ARG A 349 11.37 -5.50 11.57
C ARG A 349 10.63 -5.97 12.83
N PRO A 350 10.99 -5.48 14.03
CA PRO A 350 10.27 -5.80 15.25
C PRO A 350 8.77 -5.53 15.16
N TRP A 351 8.37 -4.41 14.52
CA TRP A 351 6.97 -4.05 14.27
C TRP A 351 6.18 -5.17 13.60
N ASP A 352 6.73 -5.71 12.51
CA ASP A 352 6.08 -6.77 11.72
C ASP A 352 6.13 -8.11 12.46
N GLU A 353 7.24 -8.42 13.13
CA GLU A 353 7.44 -9.66 13.90
C GLU A 353 6.38 -9.82 15.00
N VAL A 354 5.98 -8.73 15.67
CA VAL A 354 4.94 -8.78 16.72
C VAL A 354 3.52 -8.67 16.16
N ALA A 355 3.31 -7.95 15.06
CA ALA A 355 1.97 -7.62 14.58
C ALA A 355 1.40 -8.66 13.60
N TRP A 356 2.22 -9.20 12.68
CA TRP A 356 1.75 -10.12 11.64
C TRP A 356 1.14 -11.43 12.17
N PRO A 357 1.65 -12.05 13.26
CA PRO A 357 1.02 -13.23 13.86
C PRO A 357 -0.43 -13.01 14.32
N LEU A 358 -0.86 -11.74 14.47
CA LEU A 358 -2.21 -11.36 14.87
C LEU A 358 -3.14 -11.12 13.67
N ALA A 359 -2.59 -11.10 12.44
CA ALA A 359 -3.28 -10.69 11.21
C ALA A 359 -3.88 -11.85 10.39
N THR A 360 -4.04 -13.04 10.99
CA THR A 360 -4.48 -14.25 10.25
C THR A 360 -5.98 -14.31 9.97
N ARG A 361 -6.80 -13.53 10.67
CA ARG A 361 -8.27 -13.51 10.50
C ARG A 361 -8.75 -12.09 10.21
N GLY A 362 -9.90 -11.68 10.75
CA GLY A 362 -10.36 -10.28 10.65
C GLY A 362 -9.53 -9.31 11.51
N TYR A 363 -9.54 -8.03 11.13
CA TYR A 363 -8.79 -6.93 11.77
C TYR A 363 -9.01 -6.77 13.28
N THR A 364 -10.14 -7.24 13.82
CA THR A 364 -10.50 -7.12 15.25
C THR A 364 -9.41 -7.62 16.20
N ARG A 365 -8.66 -8.68 15.83
CA ARG A 365 -7.58 -9.20 16.67
C ARG A 365 -6.40 -8.23 16.77
N VAL A 366 -5.95 -7.70 15.63
CA VAL A 366 -4.92 -6.64 15.57
C VAL A 366 -5.40 -5.41 16.32
N LYS A 367 -6.63 -4.95 16.07
CA LYS A 367 -7.20 -3.77 16.73
C LYS A 367 -7.15 -3.85 18.27
N LYS A 368 -7.51 -5.01 18.84
CA LYS A 368 -7.46 -5.22 20.30
C LYS A 368 -6.05 -5.22 20.86
N ALA A 369 -5.06 -5.57 20.04
CA ALA A 369 -3.66 -5.65 20.44
C ALA A 369 -2.89 -4.33 20.27
N ILE A 370 -3.47 -3.33 19.58
CA ILE A 370 -2.80 -2.04 19.31
C ILE A 370 -2.16 -1.42 20.56
N PRO A 371 -2.81 -1.37 21.75
CA PRO A 371 -2.17 -0.80 22.93
C PRO A 371 -0.85 -1.48 23.34
N GLN A 372 -0.70 -2.78 23.09
CA GLN A 372 0.52 -3.54 23.38
C GLN A 372 1.55 -3.51 22.25
N LEU A 373 1.12 -3.13 21.03
CA LEU A 373 1.97 -3.06 19.83
C LEU A 373 2.55 -1.66 19.59
N ARG A 374 2.07 -0.65 20.31
CA ARG A 374 2.58 0.72 20.20
C ARG A 374 4.06 0.77 20.62
N PRO A 375 4.89 1.58 19.95
CA PRO A 375 6.24 1.86 20.43
C PRO A 375 6.16 2.37 21.87
N GLN A 376 7.00 1.83 22.75
CA GLN A 376 7.12 2.30 24.13
C GLN A 376 7.96 3.57 24.23
#